data_AF-F1YY66-F1
#
_entry.id   AF-F1YY66-F1
#
_cell.length_a   1.000
_cell.length_b   1.000
_cell.length_c   1.000
_cell.angle_alpha   90.00
_cell.angle_beta   90.00
_cell.angle_gamma   90.00
#
_symmetry.space_group_name_H-M   'P 1'
#
loop_
_entity.id
_entity.type
_entity.pdbx_description
1 polymer ?
#
loop_
_entity_poly.entity_id
_entity_poly.type
_entity_poly.pdbx_seq_one_letter_code
_entity_poly.pdbx_strand_id
1 'polypeptide(L)'
;MKQEKNEVLLTVKDLNKLGAELNEIIYQLDMVNVAIQGLEFTERKDDLTFQWIARQFFTTNYTLNENISRKLDEVACYLLNADDKHELEVLKND
;
A
#
# COMPACT_ATOMS: atom_id res chain seq x y z
N MET A 1 -2.90 -6.08 -35.75
CA MET A 1 -2.69 -6.90 -34.54
C MET A 1 -3.96 -7.68 -34.28
N LYS A 2 -3.89 -9.01 -34.17
CA LYS A 2 -5.02 -9.79 -33.66
C LYS A 2 -5.19 -9.41 -32.18
N GLN A 3 -6.38 -8.99 -31.78
CA GLN A 3 -6.72 -8.92 -30.35
C GLN A 3 -6.84 -10.37 -29.88
N GLU A 4 -5.74 -10.94 -29.40
CA GLU A 4 -5.81 -12.12 -28.56
C GLU A 4 -6.57 -11.68 -27.30
N LYS A 5 -7.72 -12.30 -27.06
CA LYS A 5 -8.44 -12.11 -25.80
C LYS A 5 -7.60 -12.81 -24.74
N ASN A 6 -6.78 -12.05 -24.04
CA ASN A 6 -6.17 -12.52 -22.81
C ASN A 6 -7.30 -12.69 -21.78
N GLU A 7 -7.58 -13.94 -21.44
CA GLU A 7 -8.59 -14.28 -20.46
C GLU A 7 -8.04 -13.97 -19.06
N VAL A 8 -8.77 -13.14 -18.30
CA VAL A 8 -8.42 -12.85 -16.92
C VAL A 8 -8.70 -14.09 -16.07
N LEU A 9 -7.65 -14.64 -15.46
CA LEU A 9 -7.66 -15.85 -14.64
C LEU A 9 -7.92 -15.56 -13.15
N LEU A 10 -7.82 -14.31 -12.71
CA LEU A 10 -8.17 -13.90 -11.36
C LEU A 10 -9.69 -14.02 -11.14
N THR A 11 -10.08 -14.67 -10.05
CA THR A 11 -11.50 -14.77 -9.70
C THR A 11 -12.01 -13.45 -9.14
N VAL A 12 -13.34 -13.26 -9.15
CA VAL A 12 -13.99 -12.13 -8.47
C VAL A 12 -13.57 -12.05 -6.99
N LYS A 13 -13.36 -13.19 -6.33
CA LYS A 13 -12.90 -13.25 -4.95
C LYS A 13 -11.48 -12.71 -4.80
N ASP A 14 -10.58 -13.06 -5.73
CA ASP A 14 -9.20 -12.56 -5.73
C ASP A 14 -9.18 -11.05 -5.94
N LEU A 15 -9.94 -10.55 -6.93
CA LEU A 15 -10.06 -9.11 -7.20
C LEU A 15 -10.63 -8.34 -5.99
N ASN A 16 -11.64 -8.89 -5.31
CA ASN A 16 -12.17 -8.27 -4.09
C ASN A 16 -11.15 -8.23 -2.96
N LYS A 17 -10.31 -9.26 -2.82
CA LYS A 17 -9.21 -9.27 -1.84
C LYS A 17 -8.18 -8.19 -2.15
N LEU A 18 -7.70 -8.11 -3.39
CA LEU A 18 -6.75 -7.07 -3.82
C LEU A 18 -7.33 -5.66 -3.62
N GLY A 19 -8.61 -5.45 -3.97
CA GLY A 19 -9.30 -4.19 -3.74
C GLY A 19 -9.42 -3.83 -2.25
N ALA A 20 -9.65 -4.81 -1.37
CA ALA A 20 -9.66 -4.59 0.07
C ALA A 20 -8.28 -4.18 0.60
N GLU A 21 -7.21 -4.82 0.13
CA GLU A 21 -5.83 -4.47 0.48
C GLU A 21 -5.47 -3.05 0.03
N LEU A 22 -5.88 -2.64 -1.18
CA LEU A 22 -5.71 -1.26 -1.65
C LEU A 22 -6.48 -0.25 -0.78
N ASN A 23 -7.71 -0.58 -0.36
CA ASN A 23 -8.48 0.29 0.53
C ASN A 23 -7.80 0.44 1.91
N GLU A 24 -7.25 -0.64 2.46
CA GLU A 24 -6.48 -0.56 3.71
C GLU A 24 -5.29 0.39 3.59
N ILE A 25 -4.56 0.35 2.47
CA ILE A 25 -3.44 1.27 2.19
C ILE A 25 -3.92 2.71 2.15
N ILE A 26 -5.03 2.99 1.47
CA ILE A 26 -5.61 4.35 1.43
C ILE A 26 -5.93 4.84 2.84
N TYR A 27 -6.60 4.04 3.67
CA TYR A 27 -6.91 4.43 5.04
C TYR A 27 -5.66 4.67 5.90
N GLN A 28 -4.59 3.90 5.69
CA GLN A 28 -3.32 4.14 6.36
C GLN A 28 -2.69 5.48 5.95
N LEU A 29 -2.69 5.80 4.66
CA LEU A 29 -2.18 7.07 4.14
C LEU A 29 -3.00 8.26 4.65
N ASP A 30 -4.32 8.13 4.73
CA ASP A 30 -5.19 9.18 5.29
C ASP A 30 -4.86 9.46 6.76
N MET A 31 -4.64 8.41 7.56
CA MET A 31 -4.21 8.54 8.96
C MET A 31 -2.83 9.22 9.08
N VAL A 32 -1.90 8.89 8.18
CA VAL A 32 -0.59 9.56 8.12
C VAL A 32 -0.74 11.05 7.83
N ASN A 33 -1.62 11.43 6.89
CA ASN A 33 -1.87 12.84 6.57
C ASN A 33 -2.44 13.60 7.77
N VAL A 34 -3.35 12.99 8.54
CA VAL A 34 -3.85 13.58 9.80
C VAL A 34 -2.73 13.77 10.81
N ALA A 35 -1.83 12.78 10.96
CA ALA A 35 -0.69 12.90 11.87
C ALA A 35 0.29 14.01 11.45
N ILE A 36 0.53 14.19 10.15
CA ILE A 36 1.34 15.28 9.60
C ILE A 36 0.74 16.65 9.97
N GLN A 37 -0.58 16.83 9.82
CA GLN A 37 -1.26 18.07 10.24
C GLN A 37 -1.08 18.34 11.75
N GLY A 38 -1.09 17.30 12.58
CA GLY A 38 -0.81 17.41 14.01
C GLY A 38 0.64 17.83 14.32
N LEU A 39 1.61 17.31 13.55
CA LEU A 39 3.00 17.73 13.63
C LEU A 39 3.20 19.20 13.24
N GLU A 40 2.61 19.64 12.13
CA GLU A 40 2.64 21.04 11.69
C GLU A 40 2.05 21.99 12.74
N PHE A 41 0.98 21.58 13.42
CA PHE A 41 0.42 22.37 14.52
C PHE A 41 1.39 22.47 15.70
N THR A 42 2.03 21.35 16.06
CA THR A 42 2.96 21.28 17.19
C THR A 42 4.22 22.10 16.94
N GLU A 43 4.77 22.05 15.72
CA GLU A 43 5.92 22.85 15.29
C GLU A 43 5.72 24.35 15.54
N ARG A 44 4.49 24.84 15.31
CA ARG A 44 4.14 26.26 15.51
C ARG A 44 4.01 26.67 16.98
N LYS A 45 3.94 25.71 17.91
CA LYS A 45 3.64 25.95 19.33
C LYS A 45 4.83 25.65 20.24
N ASP A 46 5.52 24.54 20.01
CA ASP A 46 6.61 24.06 20.83
C ASP A 46 7.57 23.20 20.00
N ASP A 47 8.72 23.78 19.66
CA ASP A 47 9.76 23.13 18.86
C ASP A 47 10.36 21.89 19.54
N LEU A 48 10.54 21.90 20.87
CA LEU A 48 11.12 20.77 21.58
C LEU A 48 10.16 19.57 21.59
N THR A 49 8.88 19.83 21.88
CA THR A 49 7.85 18.79 21.78
C THR A 49 7.69 18.30 20.34
N PHE A 50 7.71 19.20 19.36
CA PHE A 50 7.67 18.84 17.95
C PHE A 50 8.81 17.88 17.58
N GLN A 51 10.07 18.22 17.89
CA GLN A 51 11.21 17.38 17.55
C GLN A 51 11.11 15.98 18.16
N TRP A 52 10.60 15.88 19.41
CA TRP A 52 10.39 14.59 20.06
C TRP A 52 9.32 13.75 19.35
N ILE A 53 8.14 14.32 19.05
CA ILE A 53 7.05 13.60 18.36
C ILE A 53 7.45 13.27 16.91
N ALA A 54 8.05 14.21 16.19
CA ALA A 54 8.47 14.04 14.80
C ALA A 54 9.46 12.88 14.65
N ARG A 55 10.41 12.73 15.58
CA ARG A 55 11.33 11.59 15.60
C ARG A 55 10.61 10.24 15.71
N GLN A 56 9.60 10.15 16.57
CA GLN A 56 8.80 8.92 16.71
C GLN A 56 7.98 8.67 15.45
N PHE A 57 7.31 9.71 14.94
CA PHE A 57 6.52 9.65 13.72
C PHE A 57 7.34 9.14 12.53
N PHE A 58 8.51 9.73 12.24
CA PHE A 58 9.32 9.32 11.10
C PHE A 58 9.81 7.86 11.22
N THR A 59 10.13 7.41 12.43
CA THR A 59 10.54 6.02 12.67
C THR A 59 9.40 5.05 12.33
N THR A 60 8.19 5.32 12.83
CA THR A 60 7.02 4.47 12.55
C THR A 60 6.55 4.59 11.09
N ASN A 61 6.56 5.80 10.54
CA ASN A 61 6.11 6.07 9.17
C ASN A 61 7.03 5.43 8.13
N TYR A 62 8.34 5.36 8.39
CA TYR A 62 9.27 4.63 7.54
C TYR A 62 8.88 3.16 7.40
N THR A 63 8.70 2.44 8.51
CA THR A 63 8.28 1.02 8.50
C THR A 63 6.90 0.84 7.86
N LEU A 64 5.98 1.79 8.07
CA LEU A 64 4.68 1.77 7.43
C LEU A 64 4.80 1.89 5.90
N ASN A 65 5.62 2.82 5.40
CA ASN A 65 5.83 3.03 3.96
C ASN A 65 6.50 1.83 3.30
N GLU A 66 7.46 1.18 3.96
CA GLU A 66 8.05 -0.07 3.46
C GLU A 66 6.98 -1.16 3.30
N ASN A 67 6.08 -1.30 4.29
CA ASN A 67 5.00 -2.28 4.22
C ASN A 67 3.99 -1.94 3.12
N ILE A 68 3.60 -0.66 2.99
CA ILE A 68 2.72 -0.19 1.90
C ILE A 68 3.36 -0.48 0.54
N SER A 69 4.64 -0.16 0.36
CA SER A 69 5.36 -0.41 -0.89
C SER A 69 5.36 -1.89 -1.26
N ARG A 70 5.64 -2.77 -0.30
CA ARG A 70 5.60 -4.22 -0.52
C ARG A 70 4.20 -4.71 -0.89
N LYS A 71 3.16 -4.27 -0.18
CA LYS A 71 1.77 -4.65 -0.49
C LYS A 71 1.34 -4.15 -1.88
N LEU A 72 1.73 -2.93 -2.27
CA LEU A 72 1.44 -2.39 -3.61
C LEU A 72 2.12 -3.22 -4.69
N ASP A 73 3.38 -3.64 -4.45
CA ASP A 73 4.12 -4.51 -5.36
C ASP A 73 3.46 -5.88 -5.51
N GLU A 74 3.06 -6.49 -4.39
CA GLU A 74 2.28 -7.74 -4.39
C GLU A 74 1.00 -7.61 -5.22
N VAL A 75 0.19 -6.59 -4.96
CA VAL A 75 -1.04 -6.33 -5.73
C VAL A 75 -0.75 -6.11 -7.21
N ALA A 76 0.29 -5.35 -7.54
CA ALA A 76 0.70 -5.10 -8.92
C ALA A 76 1.11 -6.39 -9.63
N CYS A 77 1.91 -7.25 -8.99
CA CYS A 77 2.31 -8.54 -9.53
C CYS A 77 1.10 -9.43 -9.86
N TYR A 78 0.09 -9.49 -8.96
CA TYR A 78 -1.13 -10.24 -9.25
C TYR A 78 -1.91 -9.66 -10.43
N LEU A 79 -2.05 -8.34 -10.50
CA LEU A 79 -2.84 -7.67 -11.56
C LEU A 79 -2.14 -7.69 -12.93
N LEU A 80 -0.82 -7.54 -12.97
CA LEU A 80 -0.03 -7.56 -14.20
C LEU A 80 0.03 -8.94 -14.84
N ASN A 81 0.01 -10.00 -14.02
CA ASN A 81 0.03 -11.39 -14.46
C ASN A 81 -1.38 -12.01 -14.45
N ALA A 82 -2.44 -11.21 -14.51
CA ALA A 82 -3.80 -11.70 -14.34
C ALA A 82 -4.25 -12.68 -15.43
N ASP A 83 -3.53 -12.77 -16.54
CA ASP A 83 -3.73 -13.70 -17.67
C ASP A 83 -2.64 -14.78 -17.78
N ASP A 84 -1.61 -14.75 -16.93
CA ASP A 84 -0.53 -15.74 -16.89
C ASP A 84 -0.74 -16.75 -15.76
N LYS A 85 -1.16 -17.96 -16.12
CA LYS A 85 -1.43 -19.03 -15.16
C LYS A 85 -0.17 -19.43 -14.38
N HIS A 86 0.99 -19.48 -15.04
CA HIS A 86 2.22 -19.95 -14.41
C HIS A 86 2.69 -18.96 -13.34
N GLU A 87 2.73 -17.67 -13.69
CA GLU A 87 3.11 -16.60 -12.76
C GLU A 87 2.13 -16.50 -11.58
N LEU A 88 0.82 -16.62 -11.82
CA LEU A 88 -0.17 -16.65 -10.73
C LEU A 88 -0.02 -17.87 -9.81
N GLU A 89 0.45 -19.01 -10.31
CA GLU A 89 0.75 -20.18 -9.46
C GLU A 89 2.02 -19.95 -8.63
N VAL A 90 3.04 -19.28 -9.18
CA VAL A 90 4.26 -18.89 -8.43
C VAL A 90 3.88 -17.93 -7.31
N LEU A 91 3.16 -16.84 -7.61
CA LEU A 91 2.77 -15.81 -6.64
C LEU A 91 1.89 -16.32 -5.48
N LYS A 92 1.18 -17.43 -5.66
CA LYS A 92 0.35 -18.06 -4.61
C LYS A 92 1.16 -18.95 -3.66
N ASN A 93 2.36 -19.35 -4.07
CA ASN A 93 3.21 -20.29 -3.33
C ASN A 93 4.43 -19.61 -2.67
N ASP A 94 4.67 -18.33 -2.96
CA ASP A 94 5.60 -17.44 -2.23
C ASP A 94 4.99 -16.97 -0.89
#